data_AF-A0AAD9WWD9-F1
#
_entry.id   AF-A0AAD9WWD9-F1
#
_cell.length_a   1.000
_cell.length_b   1.000
_cell.length_c   1.000
_cell.angle_alpha   90.00
_cell.angle_beta   90.00
_cell.angle_gamma   90.00
#
_symmetry.space_group_name_H-M   'P 1'
#
loop_
_entity.id
_entity.type
_entity.pdbx_description
1 polymer ?
#
loop_
_entity_poly.entity_id
_entity_poly.type
_entity_poly.pdbx_seq_one_letter_code
_entity_poly.pdbx_strand_id
1 'polypeptide(L)'
;MFPHKTSGFVNTRVDWKETLESHVFKADLSGMRKEEVKVEVEDDKVLLISRERNVNKEVKSDTWHHVERSSDKFSRRFRLSENVKMNQIKAL
;
A
#
# COMPACT_ATOMS: atom_id res chain seq x y z
N MET A 1 16.54 7.68 16.71
CA MET A 1 15.83 8.74 15.96
C MET A 1 15.87 8.36 14.49
N PHE A 2 14.83 7.70 13.98
CA PHE A 2 14.79 7.29 12.58
C PHE A 2 14.37 8.50 11.72
N PRO A 3 15.08 8.83 10.63
CA PRO A 3 14.77 10.00 9.82
C PRO A 3 13.39 9.81 9.16
N HIS A 4 12.50 10.78 9.38
CA HIS A 4 11.24 10.87 8.66
C HIS A 4 11.56 11.33 7.24
N LYS A 5 11.75 10.37 6.32
CA LYS A 5 11.81 10.68 4.90
C LYS A 5 10.38 10.92 4.46
N THR A 6 9.99 12.17 4.27
CA THR A 6 8.72 12.56 3.64
C THR A 6 8.74 12.14 2.17
N SER A 7 8.50 10.84 1.97
CA SER A 7 8.21 10.21 0.68
C SER A 7 6.99 10.92 0.08
N GLY A 8 7.09 11.42 -1.15
CA GLY A 8 5.94 11.94 -1.88
C GLY A 8 4.90 10.83 -1.97
N PHE A 9 3.90 10.89 -1.09
CA PHE A 9 2.91 9.83 -0.97
C PHE A 9 2.21 9.71 -2.31
N VAL A 10 2.33 8.55 -2.97
CA VAL A 10 1.27 8.13 -3.87
C VAL A 10 -0.01 8.20 -3.04
N ASN A 11 -0.93 9.06 -3.46
CA ASN A 11 -2.19 9.27 -2.76
C ASN A 11 -3.12 8.09 -3.08
N THR A 12 -2.68 6.88 -2.73
CA THR A 12 -3.51 5.67 -2.75
C THR A 12 -4.64 5.92 -1.76
N ARG A 13 -5.83 6.17 -2.31
CA ARG A 13 -7.05 6.28 -1.54
C ARG A 13 -7.44 4.88 -1.08
N VAL A 14 -7.82 4.76 0.18
CA VAL A 14 -8.27 3.50 0.74
C VAL A 14 -9.60 3.73 1.42
N ASP A 15 -10.63 3.04 0.96
CA ASP A 15 -11.92 2.97 1.62
C ASP A 15 -11.94 1.76 2.55
N TRP A 16 -12.48 1.95 3.75
CA TRP A 16 -12.70 0.89 4.72
C TRP A 16 -14.16 0.85 5.09
N LYS A 17 -14.77 -0.33 4.94
CA LYS A 17 -16.11 -0.62 5.46
C LYS A 17 -16.08 -1.84 6.37
N GLU A 18 -16.88 -1.79 7.41
CA GLU A 18 -17.17 -2.92 8.28
C GLU A 18 -18.57 -3.45 7.95
N THR A 19 -18.70 -4.77 7.89
CA THR A 19 -19.96 -5.49 7.74
C THR A 19 -20.12 -6.44 8.92
N LEU A 20 -21.30 -7.03 9.10
CA LEU A 20 -21.53 -8.02 10.16
C LEU A 20 -20.57 -9.23 10.08
N GLU A 21 -20.06 -9.53 8.89
CA GLU A 21 -19.25 -10.74 8.65
C GLU A 21 -17.75 -10.44 8.49
N SER A 22 -17.38 -9.23 8.06
CA SER A 22 -16.00 -8.92 7.68
C SER A 22 -15.70 -7.42 7.57
N HIS A 23 -14.41 -7.10 7.65
CA HIS A 23 -13.88 -5.81 7.20
C HIS A 23 -13.45 -5.91 5.74
N VAL A 24 -13.81 -4.91 4.93
CA VAL A 24 -13.44 -4.82 3.52
C VAL A 24 -12.67 -3.53 3.29
N PHE A 25 -11.45 -3.68 2.80
CA PHE A 25 -10.58 -2.57 2.38
C PHE A 25 -10.55 -2.52 0.85
N LYS A 26 -10.75 -1.34 0.28
CA LYS A 26 -10.61 -1.09 -1.17
C LYS A 26 -9.56 -0.01 -1.37
N ALA A 27 -8.52 -0.33 -2.12
CA ALA A 27 -7.43 0.60 -2.39
C ALA A 27 -7.34 0.92 -3.88
N ASP A 28 -7.27 2.20 -4.23
CA ASP A 28 -7.08 2.66 -5.61
C ASP A 28 -5.59 2.58 -5.98
N LEU A 29 -5.19 1.44 -6.55
CA LEU A 29 -3.79 1.11 -6.87
C LEU A 29 -3.50 1.25 -8.37
N SER A 30 -4.03 2.31 -9.00
CA SER A 30 -3.86 2.53 -10.44
C SER A 30 -2.39 2.70 -10.83
N GLY A 31 -1.94 1.97 -11.86
CA GLY A 31 -0.54 2.01 -12.30
C GLY A 31 0.43 1.18 -11.46
N MET A 32 -0.10 0.25 -10.65
CA MET A 32 0.67 -0.72 -9.88
C MET A 32 0.33 -2.13 -10.33
N ARG A 33 1.33 -3.02 -10.32
CA ARG A 33 1.09 -4.45 -10.47
C ARG A 33 0.82 -5.07 -9.10
N LYS A 34 0.06 -6.17 -9.05
CA LYS A 34 -0.30 -6.84 -7.81
C LYS A 34 0.94 -7.27 -7.01
N GLU A 35 2.00 -7.67 -7.70
CA GLU A 35 3.24 -8.14 -7.08
C GLU A 35 4.06 -7.02 -6.44
N GLU A 36 3.77 -5.75 -6.75
CA GLU A 36 4.42 -4.59 -6.13
C GLU A 36 3.78 -4.20 -4.79
N VAL A 37 2.63 -4.80 -4.45
CA VAL A 37 1.81 -4.48 -3.28
C VAL A 37 1.94 -5.61 -2.26
N LYS A 38 2.30 -5.23 -1.04
CA LYS A 38 2.46 -6.14 0.09
C LYS A 38 1.36 -5.87 1.12
N VAL A 39 0.69 -6.93 1.54
CA VAL A 39 -0.33 -6.89 2.59
C VAL A 39 0.15 -7.78 3.73
N GLU A 40 0.28 -7.21 4.91
CA GLU A 40 0.78 -7.89 6.11
C GLU A 40 -0.12 -7.58 7.31
N VAL A 41 -0.02 -8.43 8.33
CA VAL A 41 -0.62 -8.17 9.62
C VAL A 41 0.47 -8.15 10.68
N GLU A 42 0.50 -7.09 11.48
CA GLU A 42 1.39 -6.94 12.62
C GLU A 42 0.60 -7.08 13.93
N ASP A 43 1.21 -7.74 14.92
CA ASP A 43 0.72 -7.91 16.30
C ASP A 43 -0.74 -8.42 16.41
N ASP A 44 -1.19 -9.18 15.42
CA ASP A 44 -2.58 -9.63 15.27
C ASP A 44 -3.65 -8.52 15.38
N LYS A 45 -3.27 -7.26 15.14
CA LYS A 45 -4.18 -6.10 15.32
C LYS A 45 -4.02 -5.02 14.27
N VAL A 46 -3.00 -5.08 13.41
CA VAL A 46 -2.72 -4.02 12.44
C VAL A 46 -2.58 -4.59 11.04
N LEU A 47 -3.48 -4.22 10.13
CA LEU A 47 -3.33 -4.44 8.70
C LEU A 47 -2.38 -3.38 8.11
N LEU A 48 -1.28 -3.84 7.52
CA LEU A 48 -0.32 -3.02 6.79
C LEU A 48 -0.49 -3.26 5.29
N ILE A 49 -0.78 -2.19 4.53
CA ILE A 49 -0.77 -2.18 3.07
C ILE A 49 0.38 -1.30 2.63
N SER A 50 1.35 -1.87 1.93
CA SER A 50 2.55 -1.15 1.50
C SER A 50 2.93 -1.47 0.07
N ARG A 51 3.73 -0.59 -0.54
CA ARG A 51 4.36 -0.80 -1.84
C ARG A 51 5.78 -0.30 -1.81
N GLU A 52 6.69 -1.13 -2.29
CA GLU A 52 8.06 -0.74 -2.58
C GLU A 52 8.33 -0.84 -4.08
N ARG A 53 8.46 0.30 -4.75
CA ARG A 53 9.01 0.31 -6.10
C ARG A 53 10.54 0.30 -5.96
N ASN A 54 11.18 -0.82 -6.28
CA ASN A 54 12.62 -0.83 -6.50
C ASN A 54 12.89 -0.03 -7.78
N VAL A 55 13.36 1.21 -7.63
CA VAL A 55 13.85 2.03 -8.74
C VAL A 55 15.20 1.46 -9.18
N ASN A 56 15.19 0.29 -9.79
CA ASN A 56 16.33 -0.25 -10.50
C ASN A 56 16.01 -0.18 -11.98
N LYS A 57 16.82 0.60 -12.70
CA LYS A 57 16.79 0.91 -14.13
C LYS A 57 15.91 2.09 -14.51
N GLU A 58 16.40 3.30 -14.21
CA GLU A 58 16.43 4.30 -15.28
C GLU A 58 17.28 3.72 -16.41
N VAL A 59 16.63 3.16 -17.42
CA VAL A 59 17.26 2.98 -18.72
C VAL A 59 17.53 4.39 -19.22
N LYS A 60 18.81 4.76 -19.34
CA LYS A 60 19.28 6.07 -19.82
C LYS A 60 18.90 6.39 -21.28
N SER A 61 17.87 5.76 -21.85
CA SER A 61 17.46 5.90 -23.26
C SER A 61 16.21 6.74 -23.49
N ASP A 62 15.41 7.00 -22.46
CA ASP A 62 14.08 7.57 -22.66
C ASP A 62 14.10 9.08 -22.47
N THR A 63 13.70 9.82 -23.52
CA THR A 63 13.53 11.27 -23.46
C THR A 63 12.14 11.57 -22.92
N TRP A 64 12.07 11.99 -21.65
CA TRP A 64 10.83 12.40 -21.01
C TRP A 64 10.54 13.87 -21.30
N HIS A 65 9.39 14.18 -21.88
CA HIS A 65 8.96 15.57 -22.11
C HIS A 65 8.38 16.24 -20.86
N HIS A 66 7.75 15.45 -19.97
CA HIS A 66 7.20 15.92 -18.70
C HIS A 66 6.96 14.74 -17.75
N VAL A 67 7.27 14.88 -16.47
CA VAL A 67 7.10 13.85 -15.43
C VAL A 67 6.46 14.46 -14.19
N GLU A 68 5.21 14.10 -13.92
CA GLU A 68 4.46 14.57 -12.74
C GLU A 68 4.40 13.55 -11.61
N ARG A 69 4.64 12.27 -11.94
CA ARG A 69 4.41 11.15 -11.02
C ARG A 69 5.68 10.81 -10.23
N SER A 70 5.76 11.26 -8.98
CA SER A 70 6.73 10.70 -8.01
C SER A 70 6.26 9.32 -7.58
N SER A 71 6.95 8.26 -7.98
CA SER A 71 6.64 6.88 -7.57
C SER A 71 7.45 6.48 -6.35
N ASP A 72 7.27 7.21 -5.26
CA ASP A 72 7.90 6.86 -4.00
C ASP A 72 6.96 5.97 -3.18
N LYS A 73 7.58 5.15 -2.34
CA LYS A 73 6.94 4.11 -1.54
C LYS A 73 5.68 4.63 -0.82
N PHE A 74 4.65 3.80 -0.72
CA PHE A 74 3.49 4.09 0.13
C PHE A 74 3.34 3.04 1.22
N SER A 75 2.79 3.47 2.36
CA SER A 75 2.42 2.61 3.48
C SER A 75 1.19 3.17 4.17
N ARG A 76 0.20 2.31 4.42
CA ARG A 76 -1.03 2.60 5.17
C ARG A 76 -1.24 1.51 6.22
N ARG A 77 -1.55 1.93 7.43
CA ARG A 77 -1.77 1.05 8.59
C ARG A 77 -3.19 1.23 9.11
N PHE A 78 -3.90 0.13 9.30
CA PHE A 78 -5.26 0.11 9.83
C PHE A 78 -5.33 -0.78 11.06
N ARG A 79 -5.80 -0.24 12.18
CA ARG A 79 -6.03 -1.04 13.38
C ARG A 79 -7.33 -1.80 13.22
N LEU A 80 -7.25 -3.12 13.33
CA LEU A 80 -8.37 -4.05 13.25
C LEU A 80 -9.03 -4.21 14.62
N SER A 81 -10.30 -4.59 14.62
CA SER A 81 -11.02 -4.95 15.84
C SER A 81 -10.45 -6.26 16.42
N GLU A 82 -10.66 -6.49 17.72
CA GLU A 82 -10.06 -7.64 18.41
C GLU A 82 -10.59 -9.01 17.94
N ASN A 83 -11.68 -9.02 17.16
CA ASN A 83 -12.38 -10.23 16.74
C ASN A 83 -12.04 -10.65 15.29
N VAL A 84 -11.02 -10.05 14.66
CA VAL A 84 -10.67 -10.40 13.28
C VAL A 84 -9.99 -11.77 13.20
N LYS A 85 -10.55 -12.66 12.37
CA LYS A 85 -10.00 -13.98 12.09
C LYS A 85 -8.83 -13.87 11.10
N MET A 86 -7.61 -13.83 11.62
CA MET A 86 -6.40 -13.63 10.80
C MET A 86 -6.16 -14.70 9.73
N ASN A 87 -6.58 -15.94 10.00
CA ASN A 87 -6.52 -17.05 9.05
C ASN A 87 -7.48 -16.93 7.86
N GLN A 88 -8.36 -15.92 7.83
CA GLN A 88 -9.36 -15.71 6.78
C GLN A 88 -9.12 -14.45 5.95
N ILE A 89 -7.96 -13.79 6.12
CA ILE A 89 -7.61 -12.63 5.30
C ILE A 89 -7.40 -13.06 3.86
N LYS A 90 -8.08 -12.35 2.95
CA LYS A 90 -7.99 -12.57 1.50
C LYS A 90 -7.70 -11.23 0.82
N ALA A 91 -6.73 -11.25 -0.09
CA ALA A 91 -6.42 -10.14 -0.98
C ALA A 91 -6.63 -10.59 -2.43
N LEU A 92 -7.53 -9.90 -3.14
CA LEU A 92 -7.87 -10.17 -4.53
C LEU A 92 -7.12 -9.23 -5.47
#